data_AF-A0AAP0IUE3-F1
#
_entry.id   AF-A0AAP0IUE3-F1
#
_cell.length_a   1.000
_cell.length_b   1.000
_cell.length_c   1.000
_cell.angle_alpha   90.00
_cell.angle_beta   90.00
_cell.angle_gamma   90.00
#
_symmetry.space_group_name_H-M   'P 1'
#
loop_
_entity.id
_entity.type
_entity.pdbx_description
1 polymer ?
#
loop_
_entity_poly.entity_id
_entity_poly.type
_entity_poly.pdbx_seq_one_letter_code
_entity_poly.pdbx_strand_id
1 'polypeptide(L)'
;MADESTRLVCPKNKLEKVVDEDGGSYYAWSSLEFPVLGDTKLGGGRLVLHPLGFALPHYADSSKLGYVVQGSGKVGMLLQAASKEKVLRLKKGDIIPIPLGSISWWFNDGKNTNRDFTIIFLGETSKALHSGDFTYFILSGSLAIFNGFSPNIIAKSLGLDNDEEAKQLVKSQTEAMIIKLSIKQAQNMPNVDEDENMITTFDTETSRPDVKVEKGGEALVVTSEQVPLLEEVGLSDIVVRVHERALCLPKFCANSALRLTCVVRGSGNVEIVGANGESVLKTRVEEGQLIVVPRFFVVSKLAGEEGLECFTIITTPKPVISRLVGKSSVWTALDPHVVQTSLNISQGMEKRTRTNMSKNQIFVRNDGTIIEKGVSRVFKEGRGRGLVEGARATGFGETKEATARELARERWGCRLAVEKEERELTERWSGGARSTSS
;
A
#
# COMPACT_ATOMS: atom_id res chain seq x y z
N MET A 1 3.71 26.54 -19.89
CA MET A 1 3.45 25.12 -19.59
C MET A 1 4.68 24.61 -18.86
N ALA A 2 4.57 24.44 -17.54
CA ALA A 2 5.65 23.82 -16.77
C ALA A 2 5.80 22.38 -17.25
N ASP A 3 7.04 21.94 -17.41
CA ASP A 3 7.42 20.58 -17.82
C ASP A 3 6.71 19.54 -16.93
N GLU A 4 5.73 18.81 -17.50
CA GLU A 4 4.97 17.78 -16.80
C GLU A 4 5.87 16.67 -16.22
N SER A 5 7.11 16.55 -16.70
CA SER A 5 8.06 15.54 -16.24
C SER A 5 8.63 15.76 -14.83
N THR A 6 8.60 16.98 -14.31
CA THR A 6 9.05 17.25 -12.93
C THR A 6 7.99 16.95 -11.86
N ARG A 7 6.78 16.51 -12.25
CA ARG A 7 5.66 16.27 -11.31
C ARG A 7 5.52 14.83 -10.83
N LEU A 8 6.16 13.86 -11.47
CA LEU A 8 5.89 12.43 -11.19
C LEU A 8 6.95 11.78 -10.30
N VAL A 9 8.04 12.47 -9.96
CA VAL A 9 9.07 11.97 -9.06
C VAL A 9 9.30 12.97 -7.94
N CYS A 10 9.20 12.50 -6.70
CA CYS A 10 9.51 13.31 -5.52
C CYS A 10 11.03 13.35 -5.32
N PRO A 11 11.65 14.53 -5.27
CA PRO A 11 13.06 14.65 -4.91
C PRO A 11 13.33 14.11 -3.50
N LYS A 12 14.50 13.50 -3.31
CA LYS A 12 14.88 12.88 -2.02
C LYS A 12 14.92 13.86 -0.85
N ASN A 13 15.26 15.12 -1.10
CA ASN A 13 15.34 16.18 -0.10
C ASN A 13 13.97 16.77 0.29
N LYS A 14 12.86 16.25 -0.26
CA LYS A 14 11.49 16.68 0.05
C LYS A 14 10.77 15.74 1.02
N LEU A 15 11.50 14.82 1.64
CA LEU A 15 11.01 14.02 2.75
C LEU A 15 11.11 14.85 4.04
N GLU A 16 9.98 15.34 4.52
CA GLU A 16 9.88 16.22 5.67
C GLU A 16 9.95 15.41 6.96
N LYS A 17 10.71 15.90 7.96
CA LYS A 17 10.73 15.31 9.29
C LYS A 17 9.64 15.95 10.14
N VAL A 18 8.61 15.17 10.48
CA VAL A 18 7.43 15.64 11.22
C VAL A 18 7.59 15.44 12.73
N VAL A 19 8.23 14.33 13.12
CA VAL A 19 8.55 14.01 14.52
C VAL A 19 10.02 13.65 14.61
N ASP A 20 10.71 14.19 15.61
CA ASP A 20 12.12 13.87 15.93
C ASP A 20 12.28 13.80 17.45
N GLU A 21 12.31 12.59 17.98
CA GLU A 21 12.34 12.34 19.42
C GLU A 21 13.37 11.26 19.74
N ASP A 22 13.75 11.10 21.02
CA ASP A 22 14.83 10.19 21.43
C ASP A 22 14.61 8.72 21.02
N GLY A 23 13.35 8.31 20.88
CA GLY A 23 12.97 6.97 20.44
C GLY A 23 13.02 6.76 18.92
N GLY A 24 13.09 7.83 18.13
CA GLY A 24 13.03 7.74 16.67
C GLY A 24 12.40 8.96 16.01
N SER A 25 12.14 8.83 14.72
CA SER A 25 11.59 9.91 13.91
C SER A 25 10.48 9.41 12.98
N TYR A 26 9.53 10.29 12.68
CA TYR A 26 8.56 10.08 11.61
C TYR A 26 8.78 11.13 10.51
N TYR A 27 8.78 10.66 9.27
CA TYR A 27 8.92 11.50 8.08
C TYR A 27 7.70 11.36 7.18
N ALA A 28 7.31 12.44 6.51
CA ALA A 28 6.20 12.47 5.55
C ALA A 28 6.66 13.00 4.19
N TRP A 29 6.13 12.42 3.11
CA TRP A 29 6.16 13.09 1.82
C TRP A 29 4.91 13.97 1.72
N SER A 30 5.09 15.28 1.87
CA SER A 30 3.98 16.24 1.90
C SER A 30 3.40 16.50 0.51
N SER A 31 2.08 16.60 0.44
CA SER A 31 1.36 17.07 -0.75
C SER A 31 1.71 18.52 -1.12
N LEU A 32 2.20 19.35 -0.19
CA LEU A 32 2.63 20.71 -0.49
C LEU A 32 3.91 20.74 -1.33
N GLU A 33 4.85 19.86 -1.01
CA GLU A 33 6.14 19.74 -1.70
C GLU A 33 6.06 18.82 -2.93
N PHE A 34 5.09 17.90 -2.95
CA PHE A 34 4.84 16.99 -4.06
C PHE A 34 3.33 16.92 -4.41
N PRO A 35 2.77 17.97 -5.05
CA PRO A 35 1.32 18.14 -5.27
C PRO A 35 0.60 16.99 -5.97
N VAL A 36 1.31 16.20 -6.78
CA VAL A 36 0.74 15.04 -7.44
C VAL A 36 0.15 14.03 -6.44
N LEU A 37 0.65 13.97 -5.20
CA LEU A 37 0.07 13.13 -4.14
C LEU A 37 -1.37 13.55 -3.82
N GLY A 38 -1.63 14.85 -3.73
CA GLY A 38 -2.98 15.38 -3.54
C GLY A 38 -3.87 15.12 -4.75
N ASP A 39 -3.38 15.40 -5.96
CA ASP A 39 -4.14 15.19 -7.21
C ASP A 39 -4.53 13.71 -7.40
N THR A 40 -3.63 12.80 -7.02
CA THR A 40 -3.83 11.35 -7.17
C THR A 40 -4.41 10.68 -5.94
N LYS A 41 -4.58 11.41 -4.83
CA LYS A 41 -5.10 10.91 -3.55
C LYS A 41 -4.26 9.74 -3.02
N LEU A 42 -2.94 9.88 -3.13
CA LEU A 42 -1.95 8.93 -2.67
C LEU A 42 -1.09 9.58 -1.61
N GLY A 43 -0.69 8.85 -0.59
CA GLY A 43 0.16 9.39 0.48
C GLY A 43 1.29 8.44 0.83
N GLY A 44 2.31 8.96 1.51
CA GLY A 44 3.38 8.15 2.05
C GLY A 44 4.06 8.76 3.26
N GLY A 45 4.70 7.91 4.04
CA GLY A 45 5.59 8.32 5.13
C GLY A 45 6.59 7.24 5.49
N ARG A 46 7.52 7.59 6.38
CA ARG A 46 8.58 6.70 6.86
C ARG A 46 8.70 6.80 8.37
N LEU A 47 8.50 5.69 9.06
CA LEU A 47 8.77 5.56 10.48
C LEU A 47 10.17 4.96 10.69
N VAL A 48 10.96 5.59 11.56
CA VAL A 48 12.26 5.09 12.01
C VAL A 48 12.21 4.98 13.53
N LEU A 49 12.35 3.79 14.08
CA LEU A 49 12.46 3.56 15.52
C LEU A 49 13.88 3.10 15.86
N HIS A 50 14.57 3.87 16.68
CA HIS A 50 15.85 3.48 17.27
C HIS A 50 15.65 2.29 18.22
N PRO A 51 16.71 1.56 18.61
CA PRO A 51 16.58 0.54 19.65
C PRO A 51 15.89 1.09 20.91
N LEU A 52 14.89 0.36 21.40
CA LEU A 52 13.98 0.75 22.49
C LEU A 52 13.00 1.88 22.14
N GLY A 53 12.94 2.32 20.89
CA GLY A 53 11.97 3.27 20.38
C GLY A 53 10.56 2.68 20.33
N PHE A 54 9.59 3.44 20.82
CA PHE A 54 8.18 3.08 20.89
C PHE A 54 7.31 4.20 20.32
N ALA A 55 6.65 3.95 19.19
CA ALA A 55 5.61 4.83 18.69
C ALA A 55 4.31 4.57 19.47
N LEU A 56 3.81 5.61 20.13
CA LEU A 56 2.61 5.62 20.95
C LEU A 56 1.38 5.16 20.14
N PRO A 57 0.35 4.59 20.80
CA PRO A 57 -0.88 4.17 20.13
C PRO A 57 -1.53 5.31 19.35
N HIS A 58 -1.83 5.05 18.09
CA HIS A 58 -2.45 6.02 17.17
C HIS A 58 -3.28 5.32 16.11
N TYR A 59 -4.20 6.07 15.49
CA TYR A 59 -4.86 5.68 14.24
C TYR A 59 -4.64 6.75 13.18
N ALA A 60 -5.03 6.46 11.94
CA ALA A 60 -4.90 7.41 10.84
C ALA A 60 -6.13 7.42 9.92
N ASP A 61 -6.32 8.54 9.24
CA ASP A 61 -7.37 8.79 8.24
C ASP A 61 -7.13 8.13 6.87
N SER A 62 -6.20 7.18 6.79
CA SER A 62 -5.77 6.54 5.54
C SER A 62 -5.54 5.04 5.68
N SER A 63 -6.02 4.30 4.67
CA SER A 63 -5.65 2.91 4.41
C SER A 63 -4.27 2.85 3.76
N LYS A 64 -3.38 2.00 4.26
CA LYS A 64 -1.99 1.95 3.81
C LYS A 64 -1.35 0.58 4.02
N LEU A 65 -0.25 0.36 3.31
CA LEU A 65 0.63 -0.80 3.48
C LEU A 65 1.95 -0.34 4.08
N GLY A 66 2.42 -1.03 5.11
CA GLY A 66 3.75 -0.84 5.68
C GLY A 66 4.72 -1.87 5.13
N TYR A 67 5.86 -1.44 4.58
CA TYR A 67 6.95 -2.30 4.13
C TYR A 67 8.19 -2.07 4.99
N VAL A 68 8.69 -3.13 5.64
CA VAL A 68 9.88 -3.03 6.49
C VAL A 68 11.13 -3.06 5.63
N VAL A 69 11.82 -1.93 5.54
CA VAL A 69 13.06 -1.81 4.76
C VAL A 69 14.31 -2.17 5.57
N GLN A 70 14.24 -2.04 6.91
CA GLN A 70 15.36 -2.33 7.80
C GLN A 70 14.90 -2.80 9.18
N GLY A 71 15.69 -3.70 9.77
CA GLY A 71 15.55 -4.09 11.18
C GLY A 71 14.40 -5.05 11.43
N SER A 72 13.99 -5.13 12.70
CA SER A 72 12.84 -5.89 13.15
C SER A 72 12.22 -5.24 14.37
N GLY A 73 10.93 -5.45 14.59
CA GLY A 73 10.21 -4.89 15.72
C GLY A 73 8.90 -5.60 15.96
N LYS A 74 8.13 -5.10 16.93
CA LYS A 74 6.78 -5.54 17.24
C LYS A 74 5.78 -4.45 16.85
N VAL A 75 4.62 -4.87 16.40
CA VAL A 75 3.46 -4.00 16.19
C VAL A 75 2.28 -4.60 16.93
N GLY A 76 1.61 -3.79 17.74
CA GLY A 76 0.25 -4.12 18.19
C GLY A 76 -0.73 -3.42 17.29
N MET A 77 -1.73 -4.14 16.80
CA MET A 77 -2.77 -3.59 15.94
C MET A 77 -4.16 -4.03 16.42
N LEU A 78 -5.03 -3.06 16.62
CA LEU A 78 -6.43 -3.22 16.97
C LEU A 78 -7.28 -2.79 15.77
N LEU A 79 -7.92 -3.77 15.14
CA LEU A 79 -8.90 -3.54 14.07
C LEU A 79 -10.23 -3.07 14.68
N GLN A 80 -10.99 -2.25 13.96
CA GLN A 80 -12.21 -1.60 14.47
C GLN A 80 -13.28 -2.59 15.01
N ALA A 81 -13.37 -3.80 14.45
CA ALA A 81 -14.31 -4.83 14.90
C ALA A 81 -13.72 -5.80 15.95
N ALA A 82 -12.44 -5.66 16.31
CA ALA A 82 -11.76 -6.55 17.24
C ALA A 82 -11.94 -6.09 18.70
N SER A 83 -12.08 -7.04 19.62
CA SER A 83 -12.18 -6.77 21.06
C SER A 83 -10.83 -6.68 21.76
N LYS A 84 -9.75 -7.10 21.10
CA LYS A 84 -8.38 -7.09 21.60
C LYS A 84 -7.41 -6.78 20.47
N GLU A 85 -6.29 -6.16 20.83
CA GLU A 85 -5.18 -5.99 19.90
C GLU A 85 -4.58 -7.35 19.53
N LYS A 86 -3.94 -7.38 18.36
CA LYS A 86 -3.06 -8.46 17.95
C LYS A 86 -1.63 -7.94 17.86
N VAL A 87 -0.69 -8.66 18.46
CA VAL A 87 0.73 -8.30 18.50
C VAL A 87 1.51 -9.20 17.55
N LEU A 88 2.18 -8.59 16.59
CA LEU A 88 2.95 -9.28 15.55
C LEU A 88 4.41 -8.89 15.61
N ARG A 89 5.30 -9.80 15.22
CA ARG A 89 6.69 -9.46 14.90
C ARG A 89 6.83 -9.20 13.42
N LEU A 90 7.52 -8.11 13.11
CA LEU A 90 7.91 -7.76 11.76
C LEU A 90 9.44 -7.75 11.64
N LYS A 91 9.93 -8.09 10.46
CA LYS A 91 11.34 -8.03 10.06
C LYS A 91 11.45 -7.44 8.66
N LYS A 92 12.67 -7.06 8.27
CA LYS A 92 12.97 -6.61 6.89
C LYS A 92 12.32 -7.53 5.86
N GLY A 93 11.63 -6.94 4.89
CA GLY A 93 10.93 -7.64 3.83
C GLY A 93 9.46 -7.91 4.10
N ASP A 94 9.00 -7.77 5.35
CA ASP A 94 7.59 -7.97 5.68
C ASP A 94 6.73 -6.81 5.18
N ILE A 95 5.56 -7.16 4.67
CA ILE A 95 4.46 -6.25 4.34
C ILE A 95 3.33 -6.45 5.35
N ILE A 96 2.82 -5.34 5.89
CA ILE A 96 1.66 -5.33 6.78
C ILE A 96 0.55 -4.43 6.24
N PRO A 97 -0.66 -4.97 6.01
CA PRO A 97 -1.85 -4.17 5.71
C PRO A 97 -2.37 -3.43 6.94
N ILE A 98 -2.68 -2.14 6.79
CA ILE A 98 -3.21 -1.28 7.85
C ILE A 98 -4.51 -0.63 7.35
N PRO A 99 -5.68 -1.20 7.69
CA PRO A 99 -6.97 -0.63 7.33
C PRO A 99 -7.21 0.75 7.94
N LEU A 100 -8.02 1.55 7.25
CA LEU A 100 -8.48 2.87 7.70
C LEU A 100 -8.97 2.85 9.15
N GLY A 101 -8.49 3.78 9.97
CA GLY A 101 -8.92 3.91 11.36
C GLY A 101 -8.44 2.81 12.31
N SER A 102 -7.66 1.82 11.86
CA SER A 102 -7.05 0.83 12.77
C SER A 102 -6.11 1.53 13.76
N ILE A 103 -6.17 1.12 15.02
CA ILE A 103 -5.27 1.62 16.06
C ILE A 103 -4.02 0.75 16.06
N SER A 104 -2.84 1.36 16.13
CA SER A 104 -1.58 0.63 16.20
C SER A 104 -0.54 1.32 17.08
N TRP A 105 0.36 0.53 17.65
CA TRP A 105 1.60 0.98 18.27
C TRP A 105 2.76 0.16 17.71
N TRP A 106 3.97 0.74 17.73
CA TRP A 106 5.14 0.15 17.09
C TRP A 106 6.32 0.19 18.04
N PHE A 107 7.09 -0.90 18.12
CA PHE A 107 8.17 -1.02 19.08
C PHE A 107 9.40 -1.69 18.48
N ASN A 108 10.56 -1.03 18.57
CA ASN A 108 11.84 -1.65 18.29
C ASN A 108 12.41 -2.21 19.61
N ASP A 109 12.32 -3.53 19.79
CA ASP A 109 12.79 -4.17 21.01
C ASP A 109 14.32 -4.37 21.07
N GLY A 110 15.06 -4.03 20.01
CA GLY A 110 16.53 -4.04 19.96
C GLY A 110 17.18 -5.44 20.04
N LYS A 111 16.42 -6.48 20.41
CA LYS A 111 16.92 -7.80 20.82
C LYS A 111 17.70 -8.57 19.75
N ASN A 112 17.53 -8.27 18.46
CA ASN A 112 18.05 -9.12 17.38
C ASN A 112 19.10 -8.47 16.48
N THR A 113 19.15 -7.14 16.39
CA THR A 113 20.01 -6.48 15.37
C THR A 113 20.74 -5.25 15.87
N ASN A 114 20.32 -4.65 17.00
CA ASN A 114 20.75 -3.30 17.42
C ASN A 114 20.70 -2.26 16.27
N ARG A 115 19.79 -2.45 15.31
CA ARG A 115 19.57 -1.57 14.16
C ARG A 115 18.24 -0.85 14.32
N ASP A 116 18.12 0.27 13.62
CA ASP A 116 16.84 0.96 13.50
C ASP A 116 15.83 0.07 12.79
N PHE A 117 14.61 0.07 13.31
CA PHE A 117 13.45 -0.54 12.68
C PHE A 117 12.79 0.52 11.79
N THR A 118 12.93 0.36 10.48
CA THR A 118 12.46 1.36 9.50
C THR A 118 11.37 0.77 8.61
N ILE A 119 10.27 1.51 8.50
CA ILE A 119 9.08 1.11 7.77
C ILE A 119 8.69 2.24 6.81
N ILE A 120 8.41 1.88 5.57
CA ILE A 120 7.82 2.78 4.57
C ILE A 120 6.33 2.50 4.51
N PHE A 121 5.53 3.53 4.72
CA PHE A 121 4.09 3.48 4.55
C PHE A 121 3.72 4.13 3.22
N LEU A 122 2.96 3.42 2.39
CA LEU A 122 2.34 3.99 1.18
C LEU A 122 0.85 3.64 1.22
N GLY A 123 -0.01 4.57 0.82
CA GLY A 123 -1.44 4.40 1.00
C GLY A 123 -2.31 5.30 0.14
N GLU A 124 -3.62 5.12 0.31
CA GLU A 124 -4.65 5.92 -0.34
C GLU A 124 -5.21 6.95 0.65
N THR A 125 -5.34 8.19 0.17
CA THR A 125 -5.80 9.35 0.94
C THR A 125 -7.09 9.93 0.37
N SER A 126 -7.89 9.10 -0.33
CA SER A 126 -9.15 9.54 -0.93
C SER A 126 -10.26 9.84 0.06
N LYS A 127 -10.12 9.33 1.29
CA LYS A 127 -10.95 9.59 2.47
C LYS A 127 -10.21 10.37 3.57
N ALA A 128 -8.98 10.81 3.31
CA ALA A 128 -8.18 11.55 4.29
C ALA A 128 -8.71 12.98 4.45
N LEU A 129 -8.43 13.61 5.60
CA LEU A 129 -8.75 15.01 5.86
C LEU A 129 -8.01 15.94 4.89
N HIS A 130 -6.77 15.58 4.56
CA HIS A 130 -5.92 16.29 3.62
C HIS A 130 -5.48 15.34 2.52
N SER A 131 -5.94 15.57 1.29
CA SER A 131 -5.60 14.70 0.19
C SER A 131 -4.10 14.78 -0.11
N GLY A 132 -3.45 13.62 -0.19
CA GLY A 132 -2.02 13.51 -0.37
C GLY A 132 -1.21 13.28 0.91
N ASP A 133 -1.81 13.53 2.08
CA ASP A 133 -1.14 13.45 3.38
C ASP A 133 -1.80 12.41 4.30
N PHE A 134 -1.03 11.86 5.24
CA PHE A 134 -1.56 11.02 6.31
C PHE A 134 -1.75 11.87 7.56
N THR A 135 -2.97 11.88 8.10
CA THR A 135 -3.24 12.50 9.40
C THR A 135 -3.27 11.43 10.48
N TYR A 136 -2.41 11.59 11.49
CA TYR A 136 -2.36 10.70 12.64
C TYR A 136 -3.09 11.30 13.83
N PHE A 137 -3.86 10.46 14.51
CA PHE A 137 -4.61 10.78 15.70
C PHE A 137 -4.00 10.02 16.87
N ILE A 138 -3.26 10.73 17.71
CA ILE A 138 -2.46 10.13 18.78
C ILE A 138 -3.32 9.98 20.04
N LEU A 139 -3.23 8.84 20.71
CA LEU A 139 -4.06 8.54 21.87
C LEU A 139 -3.41 8.93 23.21
N SER A 140 -2.10 9.13 23.23
CA SER A 140 -1.33 9.55 24.40
C SER A 140 -0.18 10.49 24.02
N GLY A 141 0.39 11.20 24.99
CA GLY A 141 1.44 12.19 24.75
C GLY A 141 0.93 13.62 24.61
N SER A 142 1.85 14.54 24.27
CA SER A 142 1.51 15.96 24.15
C SER A 142 0.56 16.28 22.99
N LEU A 143 0.50 15.42 21.97
CA LEU A 143 -0.45 15.50 20.86
C LEU A 143 -1.70 14.63 21.05
N ALA A 144 -1.93 14.09 22.26
CA ALA A 144 -3.08 13.23 22.52
C ALA A 144 -4.42 13.92 22.26
N ILE A 145 -5.35 13.22 21.61
CA ILE A 145 -6.74 13.72 21.41
C ILE A 145 -7.41 14.07 22.74
N PHE A 146 -7.09 13.34 23.81
CA PHE A 146 -7.62 13.60 25.15
C PHE A 146 -7.29 15.01 25.66
N ASN A 147 -6.19 15.63 25.20
CA ASN A 147 -5.80 16.99 25.59
C ASN A 147 -6.83 18.04 25.15
N GLY A 148 -7.67 17.73 24.15
CA GLY A 148 -8.72 18.64 23.67
C GLY A 148 -10.03 18.60 24.47
N PHE A 149 -10.23 17.60 25.33
CA PHE A 149 -11.46 17.48 26.14
C PHE A 149 -11.36 18.24 27.46
N SER A 150 -12.52 18.63 28.01
CA SER A 150 -12.54 19.24 29.35
C SER A 150 -12.18 18.21 30.42
N PRO A 151 -11.51 18.62 31.52
CA PRO A 151 -11.12 17.72 32.60
C PRO A 151 -12.28 16.87 33.15
N ASN A 152 -13.46 17.46 33.32
CA ASN A 152 -14.67 16.75 33.77
C ASN A 152 -15.16 15.68 32.78
N ILE A 153 -15.03 15.90 31.45
CA ILE A 153 -15.34 14.86 30.46
C ILE A 153 -14.35 13.70 30.62
N ILE A 154 -13.06 14.00 30.70
CA ILE A 154 -12.00 12.99 30.83
C ILE A 154 -12.20 12.19 32.12
N ALA A 155 -12.42 12.87 33.25
CA ALA A 155 -12.61 12.25 34.56
C ALA A 155 -13.81 11.29 34.53
N LYS A 156 -14.97 11.73 34.02
CA LYS A 156 -16.16 10.88 33.93
C LYS A 156 -16.00 9.72 32.95
N SER A 157 -15.39 9.97 31.79
CA SER A 157 -15.20 8.94 30.75
C SER A 157 -14.22 7.85 31.18
N LEU A 158 -13.21 8.20 31.97
CA LEU A 158 -12.19 7.26 32.47
C LEU A 158 -12.46 6.75 33.89
N GLY A 159 -13.51 7.24 34.56
CA GLY A 159 -13.86 6.85 35.92
C GLY A 159 -12.88 7.35 36.98
N LEU A 160 -12.29 8.54 36.78
CA LEU A 160 -11.36 9.18 37.72
C LEU A 160 -12.12 9.96 38.79
N ASP A 161 -11.48 10.13 39.95
CA ASP A 161 -12.14 10.72 41.12
C ASP A 161 -12.41 12.23 40.95
N ASN A 162 -11.55 12.93 40.21
CA ASN A 162 -11.67 14.37 40.01
C ASN A 162 -10.92 14.89 38.77
N ASP A 163 -11.23 16.14 38.42
CA ASP A 163 -10.63 16.87 37.30
C ASP A 163 -9.11 17.03 37.40
N GLU A 164 -8.52 17.03 38.60
CA GLU A 164 -7.07 17.22 38.76
C GLU A 164 -6.30 15.95 38.43
N GLU A 165 -6.81 14.79 38.85
CA GLU A 165 -6.30 13.48 38.41
C GLU A 165 -6.39 13.34 36.89
N ALA A 166 -7.50 13.76 36.28
CA ALA A 166 -7.67 13.76 34.82
C ALA A 166 -6.61 14.62 34.12
N LYS A 167 -6.33 15.84 34.61
CA LYS A 167 -5.29 16.71 34.06
C LYS A 167 -3.89 16.10 34.22
N GLN A 168 -3.62 15.47 35.36
CA GLN A 168 -2.33 14.82 35.62
C GLN A 168 -2.13 13.63 34.67
N LEU A 169 -3.15 12.80 34.48
CA LEU A 169 -3.10 11.63 33.61
C LEU A 169 -2.77 12.02 32.17
N VAL A 170 -3.51 12.96 31.57
CA VAL A 170 -3.30 13.33 30.16
C VAL A 170 -1.96 14.04 29.92
N LYS A 171 -1.39 14.67 30.95
CA LYS A 171 -0.06 15.32 30.91
C LYS A 171 1.09 14.42 31.33
N SER A 172 0.83 13.16 31.69
CA SER A 172 1.86 12.25 32.22
C SER A 172 2.92 11.84 31.19
N GLN A 173 2.55 11.82 29.91
CA GLN A 173 3.45 11.58 28.79
C GLN A 173 3.69 12.91 28.07
N THR A 174 4.94 13.37 28.01
CA THR A 174 5.30 14.70 27.49
C THR A 174 5.65 14.69 26.01
N GLU A 175 6.12 13.56 25.52
CA GLU A 175 6.52 13.32 24.15
C GLU A 175 5.30 13.27 23.22
N ALA A 176 5.51 13.62 21.96
CA ALA A 176 4.45 13.82 20.98
C ALA A 176 3.93 12.49 20.42
N MET A 177 4.82 11.62 19.94
CA MET A 177 4.42 10.39 19.25
C MET A 177 5.38 9.22 19.49
N ILE A 178 6.68 9.47 19.65
CA ILE A 178 7.72 8.45 19.70
C ILE A 178 8.56 8.64 20.96
N ILE A 179 8.61 7.62 21.81
CA ILE A 179 9.36 7.66 23.07
C ILE A 179 10.47 6.63 23.09
N LYS A 180 11.47 6.85 23.93
CA LYS A 180 12.48 5.84 24.23
C LYS A 180 12.13 5.13 25.52
N LEU A 181 11.90 3.83 25.45
CA LEU A 181 11.62 3.02 26.63
C LEU A 181 12.90 2.72 27.41
N SER A 182 12.78 2.70 28.74
CA SER A 182 13.78 2.03 29.59
C SER A 182 13.77 0.52 29.35
N ILE A 183 14.86 -0.15 29.69
CA ILE A 183 14.97 -1.63 29.60
C ILE A 183 13.84 -2.31 30.38
N LYS A 184 13.48 -1.79 31.56
CA LYS A 184 12.40 -2.32 32.41
C LYS A 184 11.03 -2.19 31.73
N GLN A 185 10.74 -1.04 31.11
CA GLN A 185 9.50 -0.86 30.35
C GLN A 185 9.46 -1.79 29.14
N ALA A 186 10.57 -1.91 28.41
CA ALA A 186 10.70 -2.79 27.25
C ALA A 186 10.46 -4.27 27.57
N GLN A 187 10.85 -4.72 28.77
CA GLN A 187 10.59 -6.09 29.25
C GLN A 187 9.10 -6.38 29.49
N ASN A 188 8.32 -5.36 29.80
CA ASN A 188 6.88 -5.48 30.06
C ASN A 188 6.02 -5.32 28.80
N MET A 189 6.62 -4.98 27.65
CA MET A 189 5.88 -4.84 26.40
C MET A 189 5.30 -6.19 25.95
N PRO A 190 4.05 -6.23 25.45
CA PRO A 190 3.35 -7.47 25.07
C PRO A 190 4.18 -8.43 24.20
N ASN A 191 4.03 -9.72 24.43
CA ASN A 191 4.62 -10.75 23.58
C ASN A 191 3.85 -10.85 22.25
N VAL A 192 4.48 -11.48 21.26
CA VAL A 192 3.85 -11.77 19.98
C VAL A 192 2.76 -12.82 20.20
N ASP A 193 1.59 -12.62 19.61
CA ASP A 193 0.51 -13.59 19.69
C ASP A 193 0.80 -14.82 18.84
N GLU A 194 0.43 -15.99 19.36
CA GLU A 194 0.63 -17.28 18.69
C GLU A 194 -0.42 -17.54 17.58
N ASP A 195 -1.59 -16.90 17.65
CA ASP A 195 -2.69 -17.13 16.72
C ASP A 195 -2.53 -16.38 15.39
N GLU A 196 -2.43 -17.10 14.27
CA GLU A 196 -2.18 -16.52 12.95
C GLU A 196 -3.40 -15.84 12.29
N ASN A 197 -4.62 -16.05 12.79
CA ASN A 197 -5.80 -16.02 11.91
C ASN A 197 -6.40 -14.66 11.50
N MET A 198 -6.06 -13.51 12.11
CA MET A 198 -6.76 -12.24 11.80
C MET A 198 -5.96 -11.19 11.02
N ILE A 199 -4.67 -11.04 11.32
CA ILE A 199 -3.78 -10.14 10.58
C ILE A 199 -2.63 -10.99 10.08
N THR A 200 -2.52 -11.07 8.76
CA THR A 200 -1.48 -11.80 8.05
C THR A 200 -0.48 -10.80 7.49
N THR A 201 0.78 -10.97 7.85
CA THR A 201 1.90 -10.27 7.21
C THR A 201 2.39 -11.09 6.02
N PHE A 202 3.09 -10.46 5.10
CA PHE A 202 3.64 -11.16 3.94
C PHE A 202 5.14 -10.93 3.82
N ASP A 203 5.93 -12.00 3.98
CA ASP A 203 7.39 -11.96 3.92
C ASP A 203 7.85 -12.05 2.46
N THR A 204 8.36 -10.94 1.92
CA THR A 204 8.82 -10.85 0.52
C THR A 204 10.25 -11.35 0.29
N GLU A 205 10.98 -11.70 1.34
CA GLU A 205 12.37 -12.21 1.26
C GLU A 205 12.37 -13.74 1.15
N THR A 206 11.47 -14.42 1.85
CA THR A 206 11.37 -15.89 1.82
C THR A 206 10.30 -16.41 0.85
N SER A 207 9.32 -15.58 0.49
CA SER A 207 8.29 -15.94 -0.46
C SER A 207 8.85 -16.17 -1.87
N ARG A 208 8.27 -17.15 -2.57
CA ARG A 208 8.61 -17.41 -3.96
C ARG A 208 8.11 -16.26 -4.85
N PRO A 209 8.97 -15.58 -5.63
CA PRO A 209 8.55 -14.54 -6.56
C PRO A 209 7.66 -15.11 -7.68
N ASP A 210 6.69 -14.32 -8.13
CA ASP A 210 5.81 -14.70 -9.25
C ASP A 210 6.59 -14.82 -10.57
N VAL A 211 7.63 -14.01 -10.71
CA VAL A 211 8.58 -14.05 -11.82
C VAL A 211 9.99 -13.88 -11.30
N LYS A 212 10.89 -14.75 -11.75
CA LYS A 212 12.33 -14.67 -11.53
C LYS A 212 13.07 -14.95 -12.83
N VAL A 213 13.92 -14.02 -13.24
CA VAL A 213 14.81 -14.14 -14.39
C VAL A 213 16.23 -13.99 -13.88
N GLU A 214 17.03 -15.05 -14.02
CA GLU A 214 18.43 -15.03 -13.59
C GLU A 214 19.20 -13.90 -14.28
N LYS A 215 19.92 -13.08 -13.48
CA LYS A 215 20.63 -11.85 -13.92
C LYS A 215 19.73 -10.79 -14.57
N GLY A 216 18.41 -10.91 -14.45
CA GLY A 216 17.44 -9.93 -14.92
C GLY A 216 16.69 -9.26 -13.78
N GLY A 217 16.15 -10.06 -12.86
CA GLY A 217 15.41 -9.56 -11.72
C GLY A 217 14.32 -10.51 -11.23
N GLU A 218 13.62 -10.06 -10.20
CA GLU A 218 12.46 -10.72 -9.63
C GLU A 218 11.33 -9.74 -9.33
N ALA A 219 10.11 -10.24 -9.44
CA ALA A 219 8.90 -9.50 -9.11
C ALA A 219 7.96 -10.39 -8.31
N LEU A 220 7.39 -9.81 -7.27
CA LEU A 220 6.44 -10.44 -6.37
C LEU A 220 5.26 -9.50 -6.18
N VAL A 221 4.06 -9.97 -6.52
CA VAL A 221 2.80 -9.23 -6.42
C VAL A 221 1.97 -9.86 -5.32
N VAL A 222 1.62 -9.05 -4.31
CA VAL A 222 0.80 -9.50 -3.20
C VAL A 222 -0.59 -8.90 -3.36
N THR A 223 -1.59 -9.77 -3.42
CA THR A 223 -3.00 -9.41 -3.66
C THR A 223 -3.87 -9.94 -2.54
N SER A 224 -5.15 -9.58 -2.56
CA SER A 224 -6.11 -10.14 -1.61
C SER A 224 -6.34 -11.65 -1.75
N GLU A 225 -5.83 -12.30 -2.80
CA GLU A 225 -5.79 -13.76 -2.87
C GLU A 225 -4.81 -14.37 -1.84
N GLN A 226 -3.68 -13.70 -1.57
CA GLN A 226 -2.69 -14.14 -0.59
C GLN A 226 -2.93 -13.54 0.80
N VAL A 227 -3.37 -12.28 0.86
CA VAL A 227 -3.56 -11.53 2.12
C VAL A 227 -4.97 -10.94 2.11
N PRO A 228 -5.99 -11.64 2.65
CA PRO A 228 -7.40 -11.22 2.54
C PRO A 228 -7.69 -9.80 3.03
N LEU A 229 -6.96 -9.31 4.04
CA LEU A 229 -7.12 -7.95 4.59
C LEU A 229 -6.84 -6.85 3.54
N LEU A 230 -6.12 -7.16 2.46
CA LEU A 230 -5.93 -6.24 1.33
C LEU A 230 -7.23 -5.85 0.64
N GLU A 231 -8.28 -6.68 0.72
CA GLU A 231 -9.61 -6.31 0.19
C GLU A 231 -10.23 -5.15 0.98
N GLU A 232 -10.02 -5.12 2.31
CA GLU A 232 -10.49 -4.03 3.18
C GLU A 232 -9.62 -2.77 3.03
N VAL A 233 -8.31 -2.94 2.91
CA VAL A 233 -7.38 -1.84 2.64
C VAL A 233 -7.64 -1.21 1.26
N GLY A 234 -8.12 -2.00 0.29
CA GLY A 234 -8.40 -1.56 -1.08
C GLY A 234 -7.14 -1.48 -1.97
N LEU A 235 -6.02 -2.02 -1.50
CA LEU A 235 -4.71 -1.92 -2.13
C LEU A 235 -4.12 -3.31 -2.40
N SER A 236 -3.24 -3.38 -3.38
CA SER A 236 -2.28 -4.48 -3.51
C SER A 236 -0.88 -3.90 -3.54
N ASP A 237 0.14 -4.74 -3.52
CA ASP A 237 1.51 -4.29 -3.69
C ASP A 237 2.31 -5.13 -4.69
N ILE A 238 3.44 -4.56 -5.08
CA ILE A 238 4.45 -5.24 -5.86
C ILE A 238 5.84 -4.82 -5.36
N VAL A 239 6.66 -5.81 -5.05
CA VAL A 239 8.11 -5.64 -4.86
C VAL A 239 8.80 -6.07 -6.14
N VAL A 240 9.59 -5.16 -6.72
CA VAL A 240 10.39 -5.42 -7.93
C VAL A 240 11.85 -5.20 -7.61
N ARG A 241 12.68 -6.22 -7.84
CA ARG A 241 14.14 -6.17 -7.77
C ARG A 241 14.70 -6.36 -9.17
N VAL A 242 15.24 -5.31 -9.75
CA VAL A 242 15.89 -5.33 -11.06
C VAL A 242 17.39 -5.43 -10.82
N HIS A 243 18.02 -6.46 -11.38
CA HIS A 243 19.46 -6.69 -11.21
C HIS A 243 20.29 -5.64 -11.95
N GLU A 244 21.60 -5.62 -11.73
CA GLU A 244 22.51 -4.61 -12.27
C GLU A 244 22.37 -4.48 -13.78
N ARG A 245 22.12 -3.26 -14.26
CA ARG A 245 21.98 -2.92 -15.69
C ARG A 245 20.88 -3.72 -16.43
N ALA A 246 19.99 -4.40 -15.72
CA ALA A 246 18.87 -5.11 -16.31
C ALA A 246 17.66 -4.17 -16.53
N LEU A 247 16.79 -4.53 -17.47
CA LEU A 247 15.60 -3.77 -17.84
C LEU A 247 14.34 -4.50 -17.39
N CYS A 248 13.50 -3.84 -16.60
CA CYS A 248 12.10 -4.24 -16.42
C CYS A 248 11.27 -3.70 -17.59
N LEU A 249 10.70 -4.61 -18.39
CA LEU A 249 10.02 -4.28 -19.64
C LEU A 249 8.79 -3.37 -19.46
N PRO A 250 8.44 -2.58 -20.50
CA PRO A 250 7.31 -1.67 -20.47
C PRO A 250 5.97 -2.35 -20.15
N LYS A 251 5.26 -1.83 -19.14
CA LYS A 251 3.97 -2.36 -18.67
C LYS A 251 3.04 -1.27 -18.13
N PHE A 252 1.75 -1.54 -18.14
CA PHE A 252 0.70 -0.68 -17.57
C PHE A 252 -0.33 -1.49 -16.77
N CYS A 253 -1.11 -0.81 -15.93
CA CYS A 253 -2.26 -1.41 -15.24
C CYS A 253 -3.52 -1.16 -16.07
N ALA A 254 -4.16 -2.24 -16.54
CA ALA A 254 -5.30 -2.19 -17.45
C ALA A 254 -6.65 -1.97 -16.76
N ASN A 255 -6.73 -2.17 -15.44
CA ASN A 255 -7.93 -1.94 -14.64
C ASN A 255 -7.94 -0.55 -13.97
N SER A 256 -7.36 0.46 -14.63
CA SER A 256 -7.43 1.87 -14.22
C SER A 256 -6.87 2.18 -12.82
N ALA A 257 -5.91 1.38 -12.35
CA ALA A 257 -5.25 1.58 -11.06
C ALA A 257 -4.07 2.56 -11.16
N LEU A 258 -3.92 3.40 -10.13
CA LEU A 258 -2.73 4.23 -9.90
C LEU A 258 -1.65 3.40 -9.22
N ARG A 259 -0.39 3.84 -9.34
CA ARG A 259 0.73 3.23 -8.62
C ARG A 259 1.57 4.30 -7.95
N LEU A 260 1.88 4.08 -6.66
CA LEU A 260 2.89 4.84 -5.93
C LEU A 260 4.06 3.92 -5.64
N THR A 261 5.23 4.26 -6.16
CA THR A 261 6.47 3.48 -5.98
C THR A 261 7.42 4.24 -5.08
N CYS A 262 7.98 3.58 -4.06
CA CYS A 262 9.19 4.04 -3.36
C CYS A 262 10.39 3.23 -3.85
N VAL A 263 11.49 3.92 -4.19
CA VAL A 263 12.78 3.27 -4.40
C VAL A 263 13.38 3.00 -3.03
N VAL A 264 13.56 1.72 -2.69
CA VAL A 264 14.00 1.29 -1.35
C VAL A 264 15.45 0.81 -1.31
N ARG A 265 16.08 0.58 -2.47
CA ARG A 265 17.50 0.28 -2.61
C ARG A 265 17.99 0.55 -4.03
N GLY A 266 19.23 1.01 -4.15
CA GLY A 266 19.92 1.17 -5.43
C GLY A 266 19.42 2.36 -6.25
N SER A 267 19.65 2.32 -7.56
CA SER A 267 19.30 3.41 -8.46
C SER A 267 19.06 2.92 -9.90
N GLY A 268 18.42 3.74 -10.72
CA GLY A 268 18.18 3.38 -12.13
C GLY A 268 17.43 4.47 -12.89
N ASN A 269 17.27 4.28 -14.20
CA ASN A 269 16.47 5.15 -15.04
C ASN A 269 15.03 4.66 -15.08
N VAL A 270 14.08 5.59 -14.95
CA VAL A 270 12.65 5.33 -15.06
C VAL A 270 12.11 6.16 -16.20
N GLU A 271 11.35 5.49 -17.07
CA GLU A 271 10.64 6.14 -18.17
C GLU A 271 9.14 5.91 -18.02
N ILE A 272 8.36 6.99 -18.15
CA ILE A 272 6.89 6.94 -18.18
C ILE A 272 6.39 7.57 -19.48
N VAL A 273 5.43 6.90 -20.13
CA VAL A 273 4.81 7.34 -21.38
C VAL A 273 3.31 7.53 -21.18
N GLY A 274 2.81 8.68 -21.63
CA GLY A 274 1.41 9.11 -21.51
C GLY A 274 0.52 8.67 -22.68
N ALA A 275 -0.73 9.13 -22.65
CA ALA A 275 -1.78 8.69 -23.59
C ALA A 275 -1.53 9.09 -25.06
N ASN A 276 -0.78 10.16 -25.30
CA ASN A 276 -0.39 10.61 -26.64
C ASN A 276 0.86 9.90 -27.19
N GLY A 277 1.42 8.94 -26.45
CA GLY A 277 2.65 8.23 -26.81
C GLY A 277 3.92 9.03 -26.54
N GLU A 278 3.83 10.25 -26.01
CA GLU A 278 4.98 11.04 -25.62
C GLU A 278 5.50 10.59 -24.26
N SER A 279 6.82 10.70 -24.09
CA SER A 279 7.43 10.44 -22.80
C SER A 279 7.18 11.62 -21.89
N VAL A 280 6.45 11.34 -20.80
CA VAL A 280 6.11 12.33 -19.77
C VAL A 280 7.12 12.33 -18.64
N LEU A 281 8.00 11.32 -18.55
CA LEU A 281 9.09 11.27 -17.58
C LEU A 281 10.25 10.46 -18.16
N LYS A 282 11.46 11.02 -18.10
CA LYS A 282 12.73 10.27 -18.25
C LYS A 282 13.71 10.80 -17.23
N THR A 283 13.96 10.03 -16.17
CA THR A 283 14.85 10.48 -15.11
C THR A 283 15.57 9.33 -14.41
N ARG A 284 16.69 9.65 -13.79
CA ARG A 284 17.37 8.76 -12.86
C ARG A 284 16.73 8.90 -11.48
N VAL A 285 16.44 7.78 -10.86
CA VAL A 285 15.92 7.69 -9.49
C VAL A 285 16.89 6.92 -8.60
N GLU A 286 16.86 7.24 -7.31
CA GLU A 286 17.64 6.58 -6.27
C GLU A 286 16.83 6.35 -5.00
N GLU A 287 17.41 5.57 -4.08
CA GLU A 287 16.82 5.25 -2.79
C GLU A 287 16.28 6.48 -2.04
N GLY A 288 15.03 6.35 -1.57
CA GLY A 288 14.29 7.37 -0.84
C GLY A 288 13.35 8.22 -1.70
N GLN A 289 13.37 8.08 -3.02
CA GLN A 289 12.47 8.82 -3.91
C GLN A 289 11.14 8.09 -4.15
N LEU A 290 10.06 8.89 -4.26
CA LEU A 290 8.75 8.41 -4.70
C LEU A 290 8.54 8.65 -6.19
N ILE A 291 7.80 7.75 -6.83
CA ILE A 291 7.38 7.84 -8.23
C ILE A 291 5.88 7.56 -8.30
N VAL A 292 5.11 8.49 -8.85
CA VAL A 292 3.70 8.28 -9.18
C VAL A 292 3.59 7.85 -10.63
N VAL A 293 2.94 6.72 -10.88
CA VAL A 293 2.58 6.30 -12.24
C VAL A 293 1.08 6.45 -12.41
N PRO A 294 0.62 7.39 -13.26
CA PRO A 294 -0.79 7.60 -13.52
C PRO A 294 -1.49 6.38 -14.14
N ARG A 295 -2.83 6.43 -14.14
CA ARG A 295 -3.68 5.37 -14.71
C ARG A 295 -3.36 5.18 -16.18
N PHE A 296 -3.28 3.93 -16.62
CA PHE A 296 -2.94 3.52 -17.99
C PHE A 296 -1.56 3.94 -18.50
N PHE A 297 -0.78 4.75 -17.76
CA PHE A 297 0.54 5.16 -18.21
C PHE A 297 1.49 3.97 -18.20
N VAL A 298 2.33 3.91 -19.23
CA VAL A 298 3.30 2.84 -19.41
C VAL A 298 4.54 3.22 -18.63
N VAL A 299 5.08 2.29 -17.85
CA VAL A 299 6.35 2.49 -17.12
C VAL A 299 7.35 1.40 -17.47
N SER A 300 8.61 1.81 -17.59
CA SER A 300 9.77 0.93 -17.76
C SER A 300 10.87 1.37 -16.79
N LYS A 301 11.70 0.42 -16.34
CA LYS A 301 12.78 0.69 -15.37
C LYS A 301 14.06 0.00 -15.80
N LEU A 302 15.14 0.75 -15.99
CA LEU A 302 16.48 0.25 -16.27
C LEU A 302 17.35 0.44 -15.03
N ALA A 303 17.81 -0.65 -14.42
CA ALA A 303 18.64 -0.55 -13.23
C ALA A 303 20.03 0.04 -13.54
N GLY A 304 20.60 0.72 -12.55
CA GLY A 304 22.00 1.13 -12.55
C GLY A 304 22.94 -0.02 -12.18
N GLU A 305 24.16 0.34 -11.77
CA GLU A 305 25.22 -0.63 -11.46
C GLU A 305 25.00 -1.40 -10.16
N GLU A 306 24.23 -0.85 -9.22
CA GLU A 306 23.94 -1.48 -7.92
C GLU A 306 22.59 -2.21 -7.91
N GLY A 307 21.93 -2.32 -9.06
CA GLY A 307 20.54 -2.78 -9.15
C GLY A 307 19.53 -1.71 -8.73
N LEU A 308 18.25 -2.08 -8.76
CA LEU A 308 17.13 -1.21 -8.37
C LEU A 308 16.05 -2.03 -7.67
N GLU A 309 15.68 -1.64 -6.46
CA GLU A 309 14.57 -2.23 -5.71
C GLU A 309 13.47 -1.22 -5.45
N CYS A 310 12.24 -1.64 -5.70
CA CYS A 310 11.05 -0.80 -5.62
C CYS A 310 9.95 -1.49 -4.83
N PHE A 311 9.46 -0.85 -3.77
CA PHE A 311 8.18 -1.19 -3.13
C PHE A 311 7.09 -0.31 -3.76
N THR A 312 6.02 -0.91 -4.24
CA THR A 312 4.96 -0.19 -4.96
C THR A 312 3.61 -0.62 -4.46
N ILE A 313 2.72 0.34 -4.16
CA ILE A 313 1.30 0.06 -3.97
C ILE A 313 0.54 0.27 -5.28
N ILE A 314 -0.54 -0.48 -5.46
CA ILE A 314 -1.47 -0.35 -6.57
C ILE A 314 -2.87 -0.13 -5.98
N THR A 315 -3.61 0.86 -6.48
CA THR A 315 -4.93 1.26 -5.95
C THR A 315 -6.06 0.31 -6.34
N THR A 316 -5.84 -0.98 -6.13
CA THR A 316 -6.80 -2.07 -6.29
C THR A 316 -6.22 -3.32 -5.62
N PRO A 317 -7.03 -4.15 -4.94
CA PRO A 317 -6.54 -5.39 -4.33
C PRO A 317 -6.19 -6.47 -5.36
N LYS A 318 -6.65 -6.35 -6.62
CA LYS A 318 -6.51 -7.35 -7.69
C LYS A 318 -6.04 -6.70 -8.99
N PRO A 319 -4.76 -6.32 -9.10
CA PRO A 319 -4.25 -5.56 -10.23
C PRO A 319 -4.23 -6.38 -11.52
N VAL A 320 -4.61 -5.76 -12.65
CA VAL A 320 -4.48 -6.35 -13.99
C VAL A 320 -3.30 -5.69 -14.70
N ILE A 321 -2.14 -6.34 -14.68
CA ILE A 321 -0.91 -5.81 -15.28
C ILE A 321 -0.77 -6.33 -16.71
N SER A 322 -0.79 -5.41 -17.68
CA SER A 322 -0.59 -5.72 -19.09
C SER A 322 0.82 -5.36 -19.54
N ARG A 323 1.41 -6.25 -20.33
CA ARG A 323 2.79 -6.14 -20.84
C ARG A 323 2.77 -5.76 -22.30
N LEU A 324 3.54 -4.73 -22.66
CA LEU A 324 3.63 -4.31 -24.06
C LEU A 324 4.64 -5.14 -24.85
N VAL A 325 5.70 -5.61 -24.19
CA VAL A 325 6.79 -6.37 -24.83
C VAL A 325 7.09 -7.64 -24.03
N GLY A 326 7.56 -8.70 -24.69
CA GLY A 326 7.92 -9.98 -24.09
C GLY A 326 6.99 -11.14 -24.48
N LYS A 327 7.25 -12.34 -23.95
CA LYS A 327 6.59 -13.60 -24.34
C LYS A 327 5.07 -13.63 -24.21
N SER A 328 4.53 -12.90 -23.24
CA SER A 328 3.08 -12.81 -22.98
C SER A 328 2.64 -11.36 -23.06
N SER A 329 3.06 -10.68 -24.12
CA SER A 329 2.75 -9.28 -24.39
C SER A 329 1.63 -9.12 -25.41
N VAL A 330 1.07 -7.91 -25.46
CA VAL A 330 0.06 -7.53 -26.46
C VAL A 330 0.54 -7.83 -27.88
N TRP A 331 1.77 -7.43 -28.24
CA TRP A 331 2.31 -7.67 -29.59
C TRP A 331 2.48 -9.15 -29.92
N THR A 332 2.81 -9.99 -28.93
CA THR A 332 2.88 -11.45 -29.14
C THR A 332 1.52 -12.14 -29.14
N ALA A 333 0.46 -11.49 -28.66
CA ALA A 333 -0.89 -12.03 -28.61
C ALA A 333 -1.74 -11.60 -29.84
N LEU A 334 -1.47 -10.43 -30.42
CA LEU A 334 -2.15 -9.96 -31.62
C LEU A 334 -1.83 -10.82 -32.85
N ASP A 335 -2.79 -10.89 -33.77
CA ASP A 335 -2.64 -11.57 -35.06
C ASP A 335 -1.44 -11.00 -35.84
N PRO A 336 -0.59 -11.86 -36.44
CA PRO A 336 0.57 -11.40 -37.20
C PRO A 336 0.26 -10.37 -38.30
N HIS A 337 -0.90 -10.45 -38.97
CA HIS A 337 -1.28 -9.48 -40.00
C HIS A 337 -1.69 -8.14 -39.40
N VAL A 338 -2.34 -8.15 -38.23
CA VAL A 338 -2.63 -6.92 -37.48
C VAL A 338 -1.32 -6.24 -37.08
N VAL A 339 -0.33 -6.99 -36.59
CA VAL A 339 0.99 -6.45 -36.22
C VAL A 339 1.73 -5.90 -37.45
N GLN A 340 1.76 -6.65 -38.56
CA GLN A 340 2.37 -6.21 -39.83
C GLN A 340 1.76 -4.91 -40.32
N THR A 341 0.43 -4.84 -40.36
CA THR A 341 -0.30 -3.66 -40.81
C THR A 341 -0.08 -2.47 -39.86
N SER A 342 -0.20 -2.70 -38.55
CA SER A 342 -0.10 -1.64 -37.54
C SER A 342 1.29 -1.01 -37.45
N LEU A 343 2.34 -1.83 -37.60
CA LEU A 343 3.73 -1.36 -37.56
C LEU A 343 4.29 -1.03 -38.95
N ASN A 344 3.51 -1.27 -40.02
CA ASN A 344 3.96 -1.18 -41.41
C ASN A 344 5.26 -1.95 -41.68
N ILE A 345 5.28 -3.23 -41.29
CA ILE A 345 6.47 -4.09 -41.38
C ILE A 345 6.21 -5.31 -42.26
N SER A 346 7.27 -5.81 -42.89
CA SER A 346 7.19 -7.05 -43.66
C SER A 346 6.93 -8.26 -42.76
N GLN A 347 6.35 -9.32 -43.33
CA GLN A 347 6.17 -10.60 -42.63
C GLN A 347 7.49 -11.15 -42.05
N GLY A 348 8.60 -10.96 -42.75
CA GLY A 348 9.92 -11.38 -42.28
C GLY A 348 10.38 -10.62 -41.04
N MET A 349 10.11 -9.31 -40.97
CA MET A 349 10.41 -8.48 -39.81
C MET A 349 9.49 -8.80 -38.63
N GLU A 350 8.19 -9.01 -38.88
CA GLU A 350 7.23 -9.41 -37.85
C GLU A 350 7.65 -10.73 -37.18
N LYS A 351 7.97 -11.77 -37.97
CA LYS A 351 8.41 -13.05 -37.44
C LYS A 351 9.66 -12.90 -36.59
N ARG A 352 10.66 -12.13 -37.06
CA ARG A 352 11.90 -11.88 -36.30
C ARG A 352 11.63 -11.16 -34.98
N THR A 353 10.82 -10.10 -34.99
CA THR A 353 10.48 -9.33 -33.79
C THR A 353 9.70 -10.19 -32.80
N ARG A 354 8.73 -10.98 -33.26
CA ARG A 354 7.97 -11.90 -32.41
C ARG A 354 8.86 -12.96 -31.77
N THR A 355 9.75 -13.59 -32.56
CA THR A 355 10.75 -14.53 -32.05
C THR A 355 11.70 -13.88 -31.04
N ASN A 356 12.05 -12.60 -31.21
CA ASN A 356 12.88 -11.88 -30.23
C ASN A 356 12.11 -11.51 -28.95
N MET A 357 10.82 -11.23 -29.03
CA MET A 357 9.99 -10.96 -27.85
C MET A 357 9.67 -12.23 -27.05
N SER A 358 9.42 -13.36 -27.70
CA SER A 358 9.08 -14.64 -27.05
C SER A 358 10.20 -15.22 -26.17
N LYS A 359 11.40 -14.69 -26.35
CA LYS A 359 12.62 -14.99 -25.62
C LYS A 359 12.73 -14.29 -24.26
N ASN A 360 12.05 -13.15 -24.07
CA ASN A 360 12.12 -12.35 -22.85
C ASN A 360 10.83 -12.47 -22.03
N GLN A 361 10.96 -12.57 -20.69
CA GLN A 361 9.80 -12.55 -19.78
C GLN A 361 9.42 -11.12 -19.38
N ILE A 362 9.67 -10.74 -18.12
CA ILE A 362 9.43 -9.39 -17.59
C ILE A 362 10.73 -8.59 -17.52
N PHE A 363 11.87 -9.28 -17.45
CA PHE A 363 13.20 -8.66 -17.38
C PHE A 363 14.05 -9.03 -18.58
N VAL A 364 14.86 -8.08 -19.05
CA VAL A 364 15.92 -8.29 -20.04
C VAL A 364 17.26 -8.12 -19.33
N ARG A 365 18.15 -9.09 -19.52
CA ARG A 365 19.48 -9.13 -18.91
C ARG A 365 20.42 -8.12 -19.58
N ASN A 366 21.40 -7.64 -18.81
CA ASN A 366 22.45 -6.75 -19.32
C ASN A 366 23.33 -7.39 -20.41
N ASP A 367 23.50 -8.72 -20.39
CA ASP A 367 24.33 -9.44 -21.37
C ASP A 367 23.61 -9.71 -22.71
N GLY A 368 22.34 -9.30 -22.85
CA GLY A 368 21.53 -9.58 -24.04
C GLY A 368 21.24 -11.08 -24.27
N THR A 369 21.69 -11.96 -23.36
CA THR A 369 21.57 -13.40 -23.49
C THR A 369 20.17 -13.83 -23.13
N ILE A 370 19.52 -14.53 -24.05
CA ILE A 370 18.18 -15.04 -23.91
C ILE A 370 18.27 -16.48 -23.42
N ILE A 371 17.53 -16.86 -22.37
CA ILE A 371 17.37 -18.26 -21.99
C ILE A 371 15.90 -18.58 -21.72
N GLU A 372 15.42 -19.63 -22.39
CA GLU A 372 14.15 -20.30 -22.14
C GLU A 372 14.21 -21.05 -20.81
N LYS A 373 13.80 -20.43 -19.71
CA LYS A 373 13.12 -21.05 -18.55
C LYS A 373 13.07 -20.08 -17.38
N GLY A 374 11.88 -19.57 -17.12
CA GLY A 374 11.50 -18.99 -15.84
C GLY A 374 10.11 -19.53 -15.52
N VAL A 375 9.90 -19.98 -14.27
CA VAL A 375 8.57 -20.39 -13.82
C VAL A 375 7.73 -19.13 -13.66
N SER A 376 6.72 -18.95 -14.52
CA SER A 376 5.75 -17.88 -14.39
C SER A 376 4.44 -18.48 -13.85
N ARG A 377 3.91 -17.93 -12.75
CA ARG A 377 2.46 -18.02 -12.54
C ARG A 377 1.82 -17.03 -13.49
N VAL A 378 0.90 -17.54 -14.31
CA VAL A 378 0.06 -16.71 -15.17
C VAL A 378 -0.85 -15.92 -14.24
N PHE A 379 -0.60 -14.61 -14.10
CA PHE A 379 -1.62 -13.68 -13.61
C PHE A 379 -2.91 -13.99 -14.35
N LYS A 380 -4.06 -14.10 -13.67
CA LYS A 380 -5.35 -14.28 -14.34
C LYS A 380 -5.53 -13.13 -15.34
N GLU A 381 -5.17 -13.41 -16.58
CA GLU A 381 -5.56 -12.63 -17.73
C GLU A 381 -7.07 -12.67 -17.71
N GLY A 382 -7.70 -11.50 -17.59
CA GLY A 382 -9.12 -11.35 -17.80
C GLY A 382 -9.44 -11.75 -19.23
N ARG A 383 -9.59 -13.06 -19.48
CA ARG A 383 -10.24 -13.56 -20.68
C ARG A 383 -11.69 -13.16 -20.53
N GLY A 384 -12.08 -12.10 -21.25
CA GLY A 384 -13.47 -11.87 -21.62
C GLY A 384 -13.96 -13.07 -22.41
N ARG A 385 -14.52 -14.06 -21.71
CA ARG A 385 -15.45 -15.04 -22.27
C ARG A 385 -16.73 -14.91 -21.48
N GLY A 386 -17.66 -14.18 -22.06
CA GLY A 386 -18.95 -13.93 -21.48
C GLY A 386 -19.75 -13.11 -22.48
N LEU A 387 -20.06 -13.73 -23.61
CA LEU A 387 -21.32 -13.57 -24.35
C LEU A 387 -21.30 -14.56 -25.52
N VAL A 388 -22.39 -15.31 -25.63
CA VAL A 388 -22.71 -16.34 -26.65
C VAL A 388 -22.04 -17.71 -26.43
N GLU A 389 -22.64 -18.54 -25.58
CA GLU A 389 -23.34 -19.78 -26.02
C GLU A 389 -23.99 -20.44 -24.81
N GLY A 390 -25.32 -20.54 -24.87
CA GLY A 390 -26.14 -21.22 -23.87
C GLY A 390 -26.33 -22.70 -24.19
N ALA A 391 -26.61 -23.42 -23.10
CA ALA A 391 -27.29 -24.72 -23.02
C ALA A 391 -26.51 -25.99 -23.40
N ARG A 392 -26.05 -26.73 -22.37
CA ARG A 392 -26.72 -27.96 -21.89
C ARG A 392 -25.97 -28.61 -20.72
N ALA A 393 -26.75 -28.96 -19.68
CA ALA A 393 -26.65 -30.08 -18.72
C ALA A 393 -25.28 -30.35 -18.04
N THR A 394 -25.13 -30.42 -16.71
CA THR A 394 -25.87 -31.15 -15.65
C THR A 394 -25.54 -30.46 -14.31
N GLY A 395 -26.46 -30.18 -13.38
CA GLY A 395 -27.12 -31.13 -12.49
C GLY A 395 -26.36 -31.26 -11.15
N PHE A 396 -26.63 -30.37 -10.17
CA PHE A 396 -26.57 -30.52 -8.69
C PHE A 396 -26.49 -29.15 -8.02
N GLY A 397 -27.59 -28.65 -7.45
CA GLY A 397 -27.56 -27.40 -6.68
C GLY A 397 -28.93 -26.99 -6.14
N GLU A 398 -29.23 -27.35 -4.90
CA GLU A 398 -30.37 -26.74 -4.16
C GLU A 398 -30.03 -26.38 -2.69
N THR A 399 -28.87 -26.75 -2.14
CA THR A 399 -28.55 -26.46 -0.72
C THR A 399 -27.66 -25.24 -0.47
N LYS A 400 -26.96 -24.69 -1.47
CA LYS A 400 -26.11 -23.49 -1.28
C LYS A 400 -26.82 -22.16 -1.56
N GLU A 401 -27.94 -22.19 -2.29
CA GLU A 401 -28.68 -20.97 -2.67
C GLU A 401 -29.62 -20.48 -1.55
N ALA A 402 -30.13 -21.39 -0.71
CA ALA A 402 -30.96 -21.04 0.44
C ALA A 402 -30.15 -20.29 1.51
N THR A 403 -28.95 -20.75 1.85
CA THR A 403 -28.08 -20.13 2.87
C THR A 403 -27.56 -18.76 2.42
N ALA A 404 -27.30 -18.57 1.11
CA ALA A 404 -26.89 -17.28 0.57
C ALA A 404 -28.03 -16.24 0.56
N ARG A 405 -29.28 -16.67 0.35
CA ARG A 405 -30.46 -15.78 0.41
C ARG A 405 -30.83 -15.39 1.83
N GLU A 406 -30.59 -16.24 2.80
CA GLU A 406 -30.84 -15.96 4.23
C GLU A 406 -29.80 -14.99 4.80
N LEU A 407 -28.50 -15.20 4.52
CA LEU A 407 -27.43 -14.26 4.87
C LEU A 407 -27.59 -12.89 4.17
N ALA A 408 -28.09 -12.87 2.93
CA ALA A 408 -28.39 -11.62 2.22
C ALA A 408 -29.58 -10.87 2.85
N ARG A 409 -30.60 -11.58 3.35
CA ARG A 409 -31.75 -10.95 4.05
C ARG A 409 -31.36 -10.37 5.41
N GLU A 410 -30.53 -11.05 6.19
CA GLU A 410 -30.03 -10.50 7.46
C GLU A 410 -29.15 -9.26 7.25
N ARG A 411 -28.27 -9.29 6.24
CA ARG A 411 -27.40 -8.15 5.91
C ARG A 411 -28.16 -6.94 5.36
N TRP A 412 -29.27 -7.17 4.67
CA TRP A 412 -30.13 -6.08 4.15
C TRP A 412 -31.07 -5.55 5.23
N GLY A 413 -31.57 -6.41 6.12
CA GLY A 413 -32.33 -6.01 7.31
C GLY A 413 -31.54 -5.11 8.26
N CYS A 414 -30.27 -5.44 8.54
CA CYS A 414 -29.39 -4.59 9.35
C CYS A 414 -29.10 -3.23 8.68
N ARG A 415 -29.00 -3.18 7.35
CA ARG A 415 -28.75 -1.91 6.63
C ARG A 415 -29.96 -0.98 6.65
N LEU A 416 -31.17 -1.53 6.52
CA LEU A 416 -32.42 -0.76 6.61
C LEU A 416 -32.71 -0.28 8.05
N ALA A 417 -32.27 -1.02 9.07
CA ALA A 417 -32.39 -0.59 10.47
C ALA A 417 -31.47 0.61 10.77
N VAL A 418 -30.22 0.58 10.30
CA VAL A 418 -29.25 1.69 10.46
C VAL A 418 -29.68 2.93 9.68
N GLU A 419 -30.16 2.79 8.43
CA GLU A 419 -30.65 3.93 7.64
C GLU A 419 -31.92 4.56 8.24
N LYS A 420 -32.77 3.78 8.91
CA LYS A 420 -33.96 4.29 9.60
C LYS A 420 -33.58 5.04 10.88
N GLU A 421 -32.62 4.53 11.65
CA GLU A 421 -32.12 5.17 12.88
C GLU A 421 -31.37 6.49 12.57
N GLU A 422 -30.59 6.53 11.49
CA GLU A 422 -29.94 7.77 11.01
C GLU A 422 -30.97 8.83 10.53
N ARG A 423 -32.07 8.41 9.89
CA ARG A 423 -33.14 9.33 9.49
C ARG A 423 -33.90 9.90 10.69
N GLU A 424 -34.24 9.06 11.66
CA GLU A 424 -34.94 9.49 12.89
C GLU A 424 -34.06 10.44 13.74
N LEU A 425 -32.74 10.23 13.77
CA LEU A 425 -31.79 11.14 14.41
C LEU A 425 -31.69 12.49 13.67
N THR A 426 -31.72 12.48 12.34
CA THR A 426 -31.64 13.70 11.51
C THR A 426 -32.92 14.54 11.60
N GLU A 427 -34.09 13.91 11.69
CA GLU A 427 -35.38 14.59 11.91
C GLU A 427 -35.51 15.17 13.32
N ARG A 428 -34.93 14.50 14.34
CA ARG A 428 -34.88 15.03 15.72
C ARG A 428 -34.02 16.29 15.86
N TRP A 429 -32.97 16.41 15.05
CA TRP A 429 -32.07 17.57 15.07
C TRP A 429 -32.58 18.75 14.23
N SER A 430 -33.39 18.50 13.20
CA SER A 430 -33.96 19.56 12.35
C SER A 430 -35.26 20.17 12.89
N GLY A 431 -35.90 19.56 13.89
CA GLY A 431 -37.09 20.08 14.56
C GLY A 431 -36.85 21.12 15.67
N GLY A 432 -35.60 21.40 16.06
CA GLY A 432 -35.25 22.25 17.21
C GLY A 432 -35.05 23.74 16.92
N ALA A 433 -35.15 24.19 15.66
CA ALA A 433 -34.85 25.57 15.26
C ALA A 433 -36.06 26.28 14.64
N ARG A 434 -37.08 26.58 15.44
CA ARG A 434 -38.05 27.66 15.13
C ARG A 434 -38.45 28.45 16.39
N SER A 435 -38.08 29.74 16.33
CA SER A 435 -38.73 30.93 16.90
C SER A 435 -38.94 31.05 18.42
N THR A 436 -38.07 31.87 19.04
CA THR A 436 -38.50 32.86 20.05
C THR A 436 -38.03 34.25 19.61
N SER A 437 -38.94 35.02 19.04
CA SER A 437 -38.79 36.47 18.86
C SER A 437 -40.18 37.11 18.79
N SER A 438 -40.72 37.46 19.97
CA SER A 438 -41.56 38.63 20.25
C SER A 438 -41.97 38.59 21.72
#